data_AF-A0A0R3QZ21-F1
#
_entry.id   AF-A0A0R3QZ21-F1
#
_cell.length_a   1.000
_cell.length_b   1.000
_cell.length_c   1.000
_cell.angle_alpha   90.00
_cell.angle_beta   90.00
_cell.angle_gamma   90.00
#
_symmetry.space_group_name_H-M   'P 1'
#
loop_
_entity.id
_entity.type
_entity.pdbx_description
1 polymer ?
#
loop_
_entity_poly.entity_id
_entity_poly.type
_entity_poly.pdbx_seq_one_letter_code
_entity_poly.pdbx_strand_id
1 'polypeptide(L)' 'MSARDTHSIQQARSVVEQLRRERNLRRTTISQTASDLVRYTQDCQRDDILLTGFPNDKMNPFRPKSSFQCLLL' A
#
# COMPACT_ATOMS: atom_id res chain seq x y z
N MET A 1 -41.43 3.49 -25.21
CA MET A 1 -40.34 2.97 -24.35
C MET A 1 -40.63 3.40 -22.93
N SER A 2 -40.55 2.49 -21.95
CA SER A 2 -40.82 2.82 -20.55
C SER A 2 -39.74 3.72 -19.97
N ALA A 3 -40.06 4.56 -18.99
CA ALA A 3 -39.07 5.38 -18.27
C ALA A 3 -37.98 4.53 -17.58
N ARG A 4 -38.29 3.26 -17.27
CA ARG A 4 -37.28 2.31 -16.77
C ARG A 4 -36.30 1.88 -17.86
N ASP A 5 -36.78 1.74 -19.11
CA ASP A 5 -35.94 1.35 -20.24
C ASP A 5 -34.95 2.48 -20.59
N THR A 6 -35.39 3.75 -20.54
CA THR A 6 -34.53 4.90 -20.80
C THR A 6 -33.45 5.07 -19.73
N HIS A 7 -33.78 4.82 -18.46
CA HIS A 7 -32.81 4.83 -17.35
C HIS A 7 -31.77 3.71 -17.48
N SER A 8 -32.21 2.49 -17.79
CA SER A 8 -31.33 1.34 -18.03
C SER A 8 -30.36 1.60 -19.19
N ILE A 9 -30.85 2.16 -20.31
CA ILE A 9 -30.01 2.53 -21.46
C ILE A 9 -28.98 3.59 -21.07
N GLN A 10 -29.36 4.57 -20.26
CA GLN A 10 -28.45 5.63 -19.82
C GLN A 10 -27.34 5.09 -18.91
N GLN A 11 -27.67 4.17 -18.00
CA GLN A 11 -26.68 3.48 -17.18
C GLN A 11 -25.72 2.65 -18.05
N ALA A 12 -26.23 1.88 -19.01
CA ALA A 12 -25.40 1.09 -19.92
C ALA A 12 -24.43 1.97 -20.72
N ARG A 13 -24.88 3.13 -21.20
CA ARG A 13 -24.02 4.12 -21.88
C ARG A 13 -22.90 4.63 -20.97
N SER A 14 -23.22 4.95 -19.71
CA SER A 14 -22.22 5.40 -18.73
C SER A 14 -21.14 4.34 -18.51
N VAL A 15 -21.53 3.07 -18.35
CA VAL A 15 -20.58 1.96 -18.18
C VAL A 15 -19.71 1.78 -19.41
N VAL A 16 -20.28 1.87 -20.62
CA VAL A 16 -19.51 1.78 -21.87
C VAL A 16 -18.47 2.90 -21.96
N GLU A 17 -18.84 4.14 -21.60
CA GLU A 17 -17.88 5.25 -21.55
C GLU A 17 -16.77 5.03 -20.53
N GLN A 18 -17.09 4.48 -19.35
CA GLN A 18 -16.08 4.10 -18.36
C GLN A 18 -15.11 3.04 -18.92
N LEU A 19 -15.63 1.97 -19.50
CA LEU A 19 -14.79 0.90 -20.07
C LEU A 19 -13.90 1.39 -21.21
N ARG A 20 -14.40 2.32 -22.04
CA ARG A 20 -13.59 2.97 -23.08
C ARG A 20 -12.40 3.73 -22.49
N ARG A 21 -12.60 4.43 -21.37
CA ARG A 21 -11.52 5.12 -20.64
C ARG A 21 -10.51 4.13 -20.06
N GLU A 22 -10.99 3.08 -19.36
CA GLU A 22 -10.13 2.07 -18.74
C GLU A 22 -9.32 1.25 -19.75
N ARG A 23 -9.90 0.94 -20.91
CA ARG A 23 -9.20 0.27 -22.01
C ARG A 23 -7.99 1.09 -22.48
N ASN A 24 -8.13 2.41 -22.54
CA ASN A 24 -7.11 3.33 -23.05
C ASN A 24 -5.99 3.63 -22.05
N LEU A 25 -6.04 3.07 -20.83
CA LEU A 25 -4.95 3.18 -19.87
C LEU A 25 -3.71 2.44 -20.40
N ARG A 26 -2.59 3.17 -20.46
CA ARG A 26 -1.29 2.59 -20.79
C ARG A 26 -0.84 1.68 -19.65
N ARG A 27 -0.53 0.42 -19.98
CA ARG A 27 0.00 -0.56 -19.03
C ARG A 27 1.50 -0.72 -19.25
N THR A 28 2.23 -1.00 -18.17
CA THR A 28 3.62 -1.47 -18.19
C THR A 28 3.64 -3.00 -18.18
N THR A 29 4.76 -3.60 -18.59
CA THR A 29 4.93 -5.06 -18.49
C THR A 29 5.02 -5.47 -17.04
N ILE A 30 4.47 -6.65 -16.71
CA ILE A 30 4.51 -7.17 -15.34
C ILE A 30 5.96 -7.35 -14.88
N SER A 31 6.86 -7.77 -15.77
CA SER A 31 8.28 -7.90 -15.47
C SER A 31 8.90 -6.57 -15.02
N GLN A 32 8.63 -5.47 -15.74
CA GLN A 32 9.14 -4.15 -15.37
C GLN A 32 8.58 -3.70 -14.02
N THR A 33 7.25 -3.76 -13.86
CA THR A 33 6.59 -3.36 -12.61
C THR A 33 7.10 -4.18 -11.42
N ALA A 34 7.33 -5.49 -11.59
CA ALA A 34 7.88 -6.33 -10.54
C ALA A 34 9.32 -5.92 -10.18
N SER A 35 10.17 -5.64 -11.18
CA SER A 35 11.53 -5.13 -10.94
C SER A 35 11.53 -3.80 -10.21
N ASP A 36 10.62 -2.89 -10.56
CA ASP A 36 10.50 -1.59 -9.90
C ASP A 36 10.07 -1.73 -8.43
N LEU A 37 9.12 -2.62 -8.14
CA LEU A 37 8.69 -2.93 -6.77
C LEU A 37 9.85 -3.54 -5.95
N VAL A 38 10.56 -4.52 -6.51
CA VAL A 38 11.72 -5.14 -5.83
C VAL A 38 12.79 -4.09 -5.53
N ARG A 39 13.13 -3.25 -6.51
CA ARG A 39 14.11 -2.19 -6.33
C ARG A 39 13.70 -1.23 -5.21
N TYR A 40 12.45 -0.77 -5.21
CA TYR A 40 11.93 0.09 -4.16
C TYR A 40 12.10 -0.55 -2.77
N THR A 41 11.74 -1.83 -2.64
CA THR A 41 11.89 -2.53 -1.36
C THR A 41 13.35 -2.68 -0.93
N GLN A 42 14.28 -2.91 -1.85
CA GLN A 42 15.71 -3.00 -1.56
C GLN A 42 16.30 -1.65 -1.13
N ASP A 43 15.88 -0.57 -1.78
CA ASP A 43 16.32 0.79 -1.47
C ASP A 43 15.85 1.20 -0.06
N CYS A 44 14.60 0.85 0.31
CA CYS A 44 14.03 1.18 1.63
C CYS A 44 14.40 0.19 2.75
N GLN A 45 14.84 -1.03 2.42
CA GLN A 45 15.05 -2.11 3.40
C GLN A 45 15.97 -1.73 4.56
N ARG A 46 17.01 -0.91 4.31
CA ARG A 46 17.96 -0.51 5.35
C ARG A 46 17.37 0.39 6.43
N ASP A 47 16.34 1.14 6.06
CA ASP A 47 15.65 2.07 6.97
C ASP A 47 14.42 1.43 7.62
N ASP A 48 14.03 0.24 7.18
CA ASP A 48 12.94 -0.52 7.78
C ASP A 48 13.42 -1.17 9.09
N ILE A 49 13.04 -0.55 10.20
CA ILE A 49 13.37 -0.98 11.56
C ILE A 49 12.71 -2.33 11.90
N LEU A 50 11.57 -2.66 11.28
CA LEU A 50 10.91 -3.95 11.52
C LEU A 50 11.63 -5.09 10.80
N LEU A 51 12.39 -4.78 9.75
CA LEU A 51 13.20 -5.74 9.01
C LEU A 51 14.63 -5.83 9.55
N THR A 52 15.27 -4.71 9.85
CA THR A 52 16.68 -4.64 10.30
C THR A 52 16.85 -4.69 11.81
N GLY A 53 15.79 -4.42 12.56
CA GLY A 53 15.83 -4.27 14.01
C GLY A 53 16.35 -2.90 14.45
N PHE A 54 16.12 -2.57 15.72
CA PHE A 54 16.69 -1.35 16.29
C PHE A 54 18.21 -1.52 16.47
N PRO A 55 19.04 -0.50 16.15
CA PRO A 55 20.49 -0.57 16.33
C PRO A 55 20.93 -0.85 17.77
N ASN A 56 20.11 -0.43 18.72
CA ASN A 56 20.22 -0.85 20.11
C ASN A 56 18.85 -0.79 20.78
N ASP A 57 18.76 -1.53 21.87
CA ASP A 57 17.55 -1.72 22.65
C ASP A 57 16.95 -0.40 23.17
N LYS A 58 17.78 0.62 23.45
CA LYS A 58 17.34 1.93 23.96
C LYS A 58 16.66 2.80 22.88
N MET A 59 16.92 2.53 21.60
CA MET A 59 16.29 3.24 20.47
C MET A 59 14.89 2.72 20.17
N ASN A 60 14.49 1.57 20.73
CA ASN A 60 13.12 1.07 20.63
C ASN A 60 12.20 1.86 21.57
N PRO A 61 11.25 2.67 21.07
CA PRO A 61 10.31 3.42 21.91
C PRO A 61 9.43 2.51 22.79
N PHE A 62 9.26 1.26 22.38
CA PHE A 62 8.47 0.24 23.07
C PHE A 62 9.32 -0.70 23.92
N ARG A 63 10.61 -0.39 24.13
CA ARG A 63 11.47 -1.21 24.99
C ARG A 63 10.91 -1.26 26.42
N PRO A 64 10.89 -2.44 27.09
CA PRO A 64 10.70 -2.50 28.52
C PRO A 64 11.73 -1.61 29.23
N LYS A 65 11.25 -0.63 30.01
CA LYS A 65 12.12 0.12 30.92
C LYS A 65 12.59 -0.85 31.98
N SER A 66 13.89 -0.92 32.21
CA SER A 66 14.43 -1.73 33.30
C SER A 66 13.88 -1.18 34.62
N SER A 67 13.00 -1.95 35.27
CA SER A 67 12.49 -1.65 36.61
C SER A 67 13.57 -1.95 37.64
N PHE A 68 14.64 -1.14 37.68
CA PHE A 68 15.50 -1.09 38.86
C PHE A 68 14.76 -0.30 39.95
N GLN A 69 13.75 -0.92 40.56
CA GLN A 69 13.33 -0.56 41.91
C GLN A 69 14.19 -1.37 42.87
N CYS A 70 15.38 -0.85 43.19
CA CYS A 70 16.01 -1.20 44.45
C CYS A 70 15.41 -0.24 45.49
N LEU A 71 14.37 -0.68 46.19
CA LEU A 71 13.99 -0.05 47.44
C LEU A 71 15.07 -0.44 48.45
N LEU A 72 16.05 0.43 48.68
CA LEU A 72 16.91 0.33 49.84
C LEU A 72 16.03 0.60 51.07
N LEU A 73 15.66 -0.46 51.78
CA LEU A 73 15.15 -0.41 53.15
C LEU A 73 16.32 -0.14 54.10
#